data_AF-K1SVG2-F1
#
_entry.id   AF-K1SVG2-F1
#
_cell.length_a   1.000
_cell.length_b   1.000
_cell.length_c   1.000
_cell.angle_alpha   90.00
_cell.angle_beta   90.00
_cell.angle_gamma   90.00
#
_symmetry.space_group_name_H-M   'P 1'
#
loop_
_entity.id
_entity.type
_entity.pdbx_description
1 polymer ?
#
loop_
_entity_poly.entity_id
_entity_poly.type
_entity_poly.pdbx_seq_one_letter_code
_entity_poly.pdbx_strand_id
1 'polypeptide(L)'
;GITVVIITHQMSVVKEVCNHVAILDDGIIAEEGLVSSVFTSPKSEAARHLVFPGGEDMTVSDPLHERRLKLTFLNVAATSVPLVARLATEESISANVISATTQKLSDEIYGSMLLGIPNSQFDKATAFLKNFENIKVEEVSADD
;
A
#
# COMPACT_ATOMS: atom_id res chain seq x y z
N GLY A 1 -25.57 21.11 12.52
CA GLY A 1 -24.75 20.45 11.49
C GLY A 1 -25.67 19.83 10.46
N ILE A 2 -25.23 19.73 9.21
CA ILE A 2 -25.97 19.07 8.13
C ILE A 2 -25.40 17.67 7.97
N THR A 3 -26.26 16.66 7.84
CA THR A 3 -25.85 15.29 7.53
C THR A 3 -25.98 15.07 6.02
N VAL A 4 -24.93 14.57 5.39
CA VAL A 4 -24.86 14.33 3.94
C VAL A 4 -24.49 12.87 3.70
N VAL A 5 -25.21 12.23 2.78
CA VAL A 5 -24.92 10.86 2.30
C VAL A 5 -24.57 10.94 0.83
N ILE A 6 -23.45 10.32 0.44
CA ILE A 6 -22.91 10.34 -0.93
C ILE A 6 -22.78 8.89 -1.39
N ILE A 7 -23.23 8.60 -2.62
CA ILE A 7 -23.07 7.28 -3.27
C ILE A 7 -22.24 7.49 -4.52
N THR A 8 -21.09 6.83 -4.61
CA THR A 8 -20.16 6.96 -5.73
C THR A 8 -19.31 5.70 -5.87
N HIS A 9 -18.86 5.42 -7.09
CA HIS A 9 -17.83 4.41 -7.36
C HIS A 9 -16.41 5.03 -7.32
N GLN A 10 -16.30 6.36 -7.25
CA GLN A 10 -15.03 7.07 -7.30
C GLN A 10 -14.47 7.24 -5.89
N MET A 11 -13.44 6.45 -5.56
CA MET A 11 -12.77 6.51 -4.26
C MET A 11 -12.11 7.87 -3.97
N SER A 12 -11.76 8.67 -5.00
CA SER A 12 -11.25 10.03 -4.83
C SER A 12 -12.23 10.95 -4.12
N VAL A 13 -13.53 10.87 -4.45
CA VAL A 13 -14.59 11.69 -3.84
C VAL A 13 -14.80 11.29 -2.37
N VAL A 14 -14.74 9.98 -2.08
CA VAL A 14 -14.89 9.46 -0.71
C VAL A 14 -13.78 9.99 0.19
N LYS A 15 -12.52 10.03 -0.30
CA LYS A 15 -11.37 10.56 0.43
C LYS A 15 -11.50 12.04 0.78
N GLU A 16 -12.06 12.82 -0.13
CA GLU A 16 -12.08 14.28 -0.02
C GLU A 16 -13.21 14.79 0.86
N VAL A 17 -14.37 14.11 0.85
CA VAL A 17 -15.60 14.65 1.42
C VAL A 17 -16.11 13.85 2.63
N CYS A 18 -15.83 12.55 2.70
CA CYS A 18 -16.47 11.66 3.68
C CYS A 18 -15.58 11.39 4.91
N ASN A 19 -16.20 11.26 6.09
CA ASN A 19 -15.52 10.80 7.31
C ASN A 19 -15.68 9.28 7.51
N HIS A 20 -16.82 8.74 7.08
CA HIS A 20 -17.17 7.32 7.13
C HIS A 20 -17.50 6.81 5.73
N VAL A 21 -17.20 5.54 5.48
CA VAL A 21 -17.52 4.84 4.24
C VAL A 21 -18.11 3.47 4.57
N ALA A 22 -19.08 3.06 3.75
CA ALA A 22 -19.54 1.68 3.66
C ALA A 22 -19.36 1.23 2.21
N ILE A 23 -18.68 0.11 2.02
CA ILE A 23 -18.44 -0.53 0.74
C ILE A 23 -19.42 -1.67 0.61
N LEU A 24 -20.16 -1.67 -0.49
CA LEU A 24 -21.15 -2.70 -0.81
C LEU A 24 -20.60 -3.60 -1.91
N ASP A 25 -20.85 -4.89 -1.75
CA ASP A 25 -20.59 -5.92 -2.75
C ASP A 25 -21.81 -6.85 -2.81
N ASP A 26 -22.30 -7.19 -4.00
CA ASP A 26 -23.53 -7.98 -4.20
C ASP A 26 -24.74 -7.59 -3.31
N GLY A 27 -24.88 -6.29 -3.02
CA GLY A 27 -25.99 -5.75 -2.23
C GLY A 27 -25.85 -5.96 -0.71
N ILE A 28 -24.73 -6.49 -0.23
CA ILE A 28 -24.38 -6.57 1.20
C ILE A 28 -23.24 -5.60 1.53
N ILE A 29 -23.18 -5.14 2.79
CA ILE A 29 -22.05 -4.33 3.26
C ILE A 29 -20.86 -5.27 3.42
N ALA A 30 -19.88 -5.14 2.52
CA ALA A 30 -18.63 -5.89 2.55
C ALA A 30 -17.68 -5.34 3.62
N GLU A 31 -17.66 -4.02 3.80
CA GLU A 31 -16.82 -3.35 4.80
C GLU A 31 -17.36 -1.97 5.15
N GLU A 32 -17.29 -1.57 6.42
CA GLU A 32 -17.63 -0.22 6.86
C GLU A 32 -16.64 0.28 7.90
N GLY A 33 -16.41 1.59 7.93
CA GLY A 33 -15.49 2.18 8.89
C GLY A 33 -15.11 3.61 8.56
N LEU A 34 -14.13 4.14 9.30
CA LEU A 34 -13.53 5.43 9.00
C LEU A 34 -12.84 5.35 7.63
N VAL A 35 -12.97 6.41 6.83
CA VAL A 35 -12.28 6.50 5.53
C VAL A 35 -10.79 6.23 5.70
N SER A 36 -10.13 6.83 6.69
CA SER A 36 -8.71 6.59 6.96
C SER A 36 -8.38 5.12 7.17
N SER A 37 -9.17 4.37 7.94
CA SER A 37 -8.94 2.95 8.22
C SER A 37 -9.15 2.07 7.00
N VAL A 38 -10.28 2.24 6.29
CA VAL A 38 -10.60 1.43 5.10
C VAL A 38 -9.60 1.68 3.97
N PHE A 39 -9.10 2.91 3.83
CA PHE A 39 -8.12 3.24 2.78
C PHE A 39 -6.68 2.85 3.11
N THR A 40 -6.29 2.79 4.38
CA THR A 40 -4.93 2.38 4.77
C THR A 40 -4.79 0.86 4.90
N SER A 41 -5.82 0.17 5.37
CA SER A 41 -5.82 -1.27 5.59
C SER A 41 -7.18 -1.88 5.25
N PRO A 42 -7.57 -1.92 3.96
CA PRO A 42 -8.82 -2.54 3.53
C PRO A 42 -8.83 -4.03 3.83
N LYS A 43 -9.90 -4.50 4.48
CA LYS A 43 -10.02 -5.90 4.92
C LYS A 43 -10.71 -6.77 3.89
N SER A 44 -11.74 -6.24 3.23
CA SER A 44 -12.52 -6.94 2.21
C SER A 44 -11.87 -6.88 0.83
N GLU A 45 -12.12 -7.90 0.01
CA GLU A 45 -11.64 -7.96 -1.38
C GLU A 45 -12.20 -6.80 -2.21
N ALA A 46 -13.50 -6.50 -2.06
CA ALA A 46 -14.15 -5.35 -2.70
C ALA A 46 -13.47 -4.02 -2.34
N ALA A 47 -13.13 -3.81 -1.05
CA ALA A 47 -12.39 -2.62 -0.64
C ALA A 47 -10.98 -2.59 -1.23
N ARG A 48 -10.26 -3.73 -1.28
CA ARG A 48 -8.93 -3.81 -1.91
C ARG A 48 -9.00 -3.43 -3.38
N HIS A 49 -9.95 -3.94 -4.15
CA HIS A 49 -10.12 -3.60 -5.56
C HIS A 49 -10.43 -2.12 -5.79
N LEU A 50 -11.25 -1.51 -4.94
CA LEU A 50 -11.61 -0.10 -5.07
C LEU A 50 -10.46 0.83 -4.65
N VAL A 51 -9.73 0.48 -3.59
CA VAL A 51 -8.62 1.27 -3.04
C VAL A 51 -7.34 1.12 -3.87
N PHE A 52 -7.09 -0.08 -4.38
CA PHE A 52 -5.93 -0.44 -5.21
C PHE A 52 -6.41 -1.00 -6.56
N PRO A 53 -6.90 -0.15 -7.48
CA PRO A 53 -7.50 -0.57 -8.77
C PRO A 53 -6.50 -1.10 -9.80
N GLY A 54 -5.41 -1.73 -9.35
CA GLY A 54 -4.31 -2.26 -10.17
C GLY A 54 -3.81 -3.63 -9.68
N GLY A 55 -4.68 -4.46 -9.10
CA GLY A 55 -4.34 -5.81 -8.61
C GLY A 55 -3.70 -6.78 -9.64
N GLU A 56 -3.47 -6.34 -10.87
CA GLU A 56 -2.75 -7.09 -11.92
C GLU A 56 -1.21 -7.13 -11.72
N ASP A 57 -0.66 -6.39 -10.74
CA ASP A 57 0.76 -6.43 -10.40
C ASP A 57 1.22 -7.77 -9.76
N MET A 58 0.30 -8.70 -9.47
CA MET A 58 0.60 -10.04 -8.93
C MET A 58 1.43 -10.94 -9.88
N THR A 59 1.61 -10.56 -11.14
CA THR A 59 2.33 -11.36 -12.16
C THR A 59 3.80 -10.96 -12.39
N VAL A 60 4.29 -9.92 -11.72
CA VAL A 60 5.61 -9.30 -11.99
C VAL A 60 6.76 -9.91 -11.16
N SER A 61 6.46 -10.83 -10.25
CA SER A 61 7.47 -11.48 -9.39
C SER A 61 7.30 -12.99 -9.42
N ASP A 62 8.39 -13.72 -9.63
CA ASP A 62 8.43 -15.18 -9.54
C ASP A 62 8.46 -15.60 -8.06
N PRO A 63 7.33 -16.08 -7.49
CA PRO A 63 7.25 -16.41 -6.08
C PRO A 63 8.18 -17.57 -5.66
N LEU A 64 8.77 -18.31 -6.61
CA LEU A 64 9.77 -19.34 -6.32
C LEU A 64 11.13 -18.75 -5.95
N HIS A 65 11.45 -17.56 -6.44
CA HIS A 65 12.78 -16.94 -6.29
C HIS A 65 12.77 -15.62 -5.53
N GLU A 66 11.60 -14.99 -5.42
CA GLU A 66 11.43 -13.69 -4.78
C GLU A 66 10.28 -13.71 -3.77
N ARG A 67 10.49 -13.01 -2.66
CA ARG A 67 9.47 -12.71 -1.65
C ARG A 67 9.09 -11.24 -1.75
N ARG A 68 7.83 -10.95 -1.46
CA ARG A 68 7.26 -9.60 -1.62
C ARG A 68 7.30 -8.85 -0.30
N LEU A 69 7.71 -7.60 -0.39
CA LEU A 69 7.85 -6.71 0.74
C LEU A 69 7.11 -5.41 0.46
N LYS A 70 6.09 -5.11 1.25
CA LYS A 70 5.32 -3.89 1.19
C LYS A 70 5.92 -2.83 2.10
N LEU A 71 6.24 -1.70 1.51
CA LEU A 71 6.65 -0.48 2.19
C LEU A 71 5.46 0.47 2.22
N THR A 72 5.08 0.94 3.40
CA THR A 72 4.09 2.02 3.55
C THR A 72 4.77 3.26 4.09
N PHE A 73 4.71 4.35 3.33
CA PHE A 73 5.28 5.64 3.68
C PHE A 73 4.28 6.40 4.54
N LEU A 74 4.68 6.74 5.77
CA LEU A 74 3.80 7.36 6.77
C LEU A 74 3.84 8.89 6.74
N ASN A 75 4.90 9.51 6.17
CA ASN A 75 5.03 10.96 6.08
C ASN A 75 5.97 11.43 4.94
N VAL A 76 5.94 12.73 4.66
CA VAL A 76 6.70 13.40 3.58
C VAL A 76 8.23 13.32 3.76
N ALA A 77 8.72 13.12 4.99
CA ALA A 77 10.16 13.01 5.24
C ALA A 77 10.74 11.70 4.66
N ALA A 78 9.93 10.64 4.57
CA ALA A 78 10.35 9.35 4.01
C ALA A 78 10.48 9.35 2.48
N THR A 79 9.76 10.24 1.77
CA THR A 79 9.72 10.23 0.30
C THR A 79 10.98 10.78 -0.37
N SER A 80 11.82 11.49 0.38
CA SER A 80 13.08 12.05 -0.13
C SER A 80 14.27 11.09 -0.04
N VAL A 81 14.09 9.92 0.61
CA VAL A 81 15.14 8.92 0.72
C VAL A 81 15.00 7.92 -0.43
N PRO A 82 16.01 7.77 -1.30
CA PRO A 82 15.95 6.84 -2.42
C PRO A 82 16.21 5.40 -1.96
N LEU A 83 15.28 4.82 -1.19
CA LEU A 83 15.44 3.52 -0.51
C LEU A 83 15.83 2.40 -1.47
N VAL A 84 15.22 2.35 -2.65
CA VAL A 84 15.54 1.34 -3.68
C VAL A 84 16.99 1.49 -4.16
N ALA A 85 17.45 2.72 -4.40
CA ALA A 85 18.83 2.97 -4.79
C ALA A 85 19.79 2.57 -3.67
N ARG A 86 19.46 2.88 -2.41
CA ARG A 86 20.28 2.51 -1.25
C ARG A 86 20.37 1.00 -1.05
N LEU A 87 19.27 0.26 -1.23
CA LEU A 87 19.30 -1.21 -1.24
C LEU A 87 20.30 -1.75 -2.26
N ALA A 88 20.32 -1.18 -3.46
CA ALA A 88 21.25 -1.58 -4.52
C ALA A 88 22.70 -1.17 -4.19
N THR A 89 22.94 0.05 -3.72
CA THR A 89 24.31 0.57 -3.55
C THR A 89 24.97 0.20 -2.23
N GLU A 90 24.22 0.18 -1.13
CA GLU A 90 24.75 -0.09 0.22
C GLU A 90 24.68 -1.58 0.54
N GLU A 91 23.57 -2.23 0.19
CA GLU A 91 23.34 -3.62 0.56
C GLU A 91 23.60 -4.62 -0.57
N SER A 92 23.86 -4.13 -1.80
CA SER A 92 23.99 -4.95 -3.02
C SER A 92 22.76 -5.82 -3.29
N ILE A 93 21.58 -5.30 -2.94
CA ILE A 93 20.30 -5.99 -3.09
C ILE A 93 19.58 -5.45 -4.34
N SER A 94 19.33 -6.35 -5.29
CA SER A 94 18.54 -6.04 -6.49
C SER A 94 17.07 -6.24 -6.17
N ALA A 95 16.36 -5.15 -5.86
CA ALA A 95 14.93 -5.17 -5.62
C ALA A 95 14.19 -4.87 -6.93
N ASN A 96 13.19 -5.69 -7.26
CA ASN A 96 12.26 -5.40 -8.34
C ASN A 96 11.11 -4.54 -7.81
N VAL A 97 10.75 -3.47 -8.50
CA VAL A 97 9.61 -2.63 -8.12
C VAL A 97 8.37 -3.20 -8.80
N ILE A 98 7.58 -3.96 -8.05
CA ILE A 98 6.35 -4.59 -8.55
C ILE A 98 5.26 -3.53 -8.73
N SER A 99 5.05 -2.71 -7.70
CA SER A 99 4.10 -1.60 -7.74
C SER A 99 4.58 -0.45 -6.88
N ALA A 100 4.23 0.78 -7.28
CA ALA A 100 4.52 1.98 -6.50
C ALA A 100 3.38 2.97 -6.68
N THR A 101 2.72 3.30 -5.57
CA THR A 101 1.64 4.27 -5.53
C THR A 101 1.99 5.35 -4.53
N THR A 102 1.91 6.61 -4.94
CA THR A 102 2.01 7.77 -4.07
C THR A 102 0.77 8.63 -4.26
N GLN A 103 0.08 8.93 -3.16
CA GLN A 103 -1.16 9.71 -3.16
C GLN A 103 -1.06 10.81 -2.11
N LYS A 104 -1.46 12.02 -2.47
CA LYS A 104 -1.61 13.11 -1.52
C LYS A 104 -2.99 12.99 -0.87
N LEU A 105 -3.04 12.74 0.43
CA LEU A 105 -4.28 12.78 1.21
C LEU A 105 -4.22 14.02 2.11
N SER A 106 -5.08 15.00 1.84
CA SER A 106 -5.04 16.32 2.47
C SER A 106 -3.67 17.00 2.29
N ASP A 107 -2.83 17.07 3.32
CA ASP A 107 -1.49 17.70 3.28
C ASP A 107 -0.33 16.73 3.57
N GLU A 108 -0.64 15.43 3.66
CA GLU A 108 0.32 14.36 3.88
C GLU A 108 0.44 13.48 2.63
N ILE A 109 1.66 13.04 2.32
CA ILE A 109 1.90 12.07 1.24
C ILE A 109 1.83 10.69 1.85
N TYR A 110 0.81 9.94 1.44
CA TYR A 110 0.67 8.52 1.74
C TYR A 110 1.07 7.73 0.51
N GLY A 111 1.95 6.77 0.68
CA GLY A 111 2.39 5.93 -0.41
C GLY A 111 2.54 4.48 0.01
N SER A 112 2.44 3.58 -0.96
CA SER A 112 2.88 2.21 -0.79
C SER A 112 3.73 1.79 -1.97
N MET A 113 4.77 1.02 -1.69
CA MET A 113 5.61 0.38 -2.70
C MET A 113 5.69 -1.10 -2.39
N LEU A 114 5.44 -1.93 -3.39
CA LEU A 114 5.62 -3.37 -3.31
C LEU A 114 6.90 -3.74 -4.04
N LEU A 115 7.82 -4.37 -3.31
CA LEU A 115 9.11 -4.80 -3.82
C LEU A 115 9.15 -6.32 -3.90
N GLY A 116 9.66 -6.85 -5.01
CA GLY A 116 10.14 -8.22 -5.10
C GLY A 116 11.61 -8.27 -4.67
N ILE A 117 11.91 -9.03 -3.62
CA ILE A 117 13.27 -9.19 -3.11
C ILE A 117 13.69 -10.66 -3.27
N PRO A 118 14.89 -10.95 -3.81
CA PRO A 118 15.39 -12.30 -3.90
C PRO A 118 15.38 -13.01 -2.53
N ASN A 119 14.94 -14.26 -2.50
CA ASN A 119 14.75 -15.02 -1.26
C ASN A 119 16.02 -15.07 -0.38
N SER A 120 17.19 -15.17 -1.00
CA SER A 120 18.49 -15.19 -0.32
C SER A 120 18.86 -13.86 0.36
N GLN A 121 18.20 -12.76 -0.01
CA GLN A 121 18.49 -11.40 0.46
C GLN A 121 17.34 -10.80 1.26
N PHE A 122 16.21 -11.50 1.39
CA PHE A 122 14.97 -10.98 1.97
C PHE A 122 15.12 -10.49 3.41
N ASP A 123 15.70 -11.31 4.29
CA ASP A 123 15.84 -10.96 5.71
C ASP A 123 16.78 -9.76 5.89
N LYS A 124 17.82 -9.69 5.06
CA LYS A 124 18.77 -8.57 5.02
C LYS A 124 18.09 -7.28 4.57
N ALA A 125 17.32 -7.32 3.48
CA ALA A 125 16.55 -6.18 2.99
C ALA A 125 15.54 -5.69 4.04
N THR A 126 14.84 -6.63 4.68
CA THR A 126 13.84 -6.33 5.72
C THR A 126 14.50 -5.63 6.91
N ALA A 127 15.64 -6.12 7.38
CA ALA A 127 16.37 -5.52 8.49
C ALA A 127 16.88 -4.11 8.14
N PHE A 128 17.42 -3.92 6.94
CA PHE A 128 17.87 -2.61 6.45
C PHE A 128 16.73 -1.59 6.42
N LEU A 129 15.58 -1.97 5.85
CA LEU A 129 14.42 -1.09 5.69
C LEU A 129 13.73 -0.79 7.03
N LYS A 130 13.73 -1.72 7.98
CA LYS A 130 13.18 -1.47 9.33
C LYS A 130 13.96 -0.41 10.13
N ASN A 131 15.18 -0.05 9.73
CA ASN A 131 15.95 1.00 10.39
C ASN A 131 15.43 2.42 10.09
N PHE A 132 14.47 2.57 9.18
CA PHE A 132 13.90 3.87 8.83
C PHE A 132 12.60 4.09 9.61
N GLU A 133 12.60 5.07 10.52
CA GLU A 133 11.47 5.33 11.43
C GLU A 133 10.15 5.71 10.72
N ASN A 134 10.23 6.21 9.47
CA ASN A 134 9.09 6.76 8.75
C ASN A 134 8.49 5.81 7.70
N ILE A 135 8.92 4.54 7.69
CA ILE A 135 8.34 3.52 6.82
C ILE A 135 7.88 2.32 7.64
N LYS A 136 6.69 1.82 7.31
CA LYS A 136 6.21 0.53 7.79
C LYS A 136 6.62 -0.53 6.77
N VAL A 137 7.19 -1.64 7.25
CA VAL A 137 7.68 -2.75 6.43
C VAL A 137 6.90 -4.02 6.77
N GLU A 138 6.20 -4.58 5.80
CA GLU A 138 5.39 -5.79 5.95
C GLU A 138 5.72 -6.79 4.83
N GLU A 139 5.86 -8.07 5.17
CA GLU A 139 5.88 -9.13 4.16
C GLU A 139 4.46 -9.36 3.65
N VAL A 140 4.32 -9.55 2.34
CA VAL A 140 3.03 -9.83 1.70
C VAL A 140 3.13 -11.18 1.01
N SER A 141 2.18 -12.06 1.29
CA SER A 141 2.11 -13.34 0.61
C SER A 141 1.53 -13.17 -0.80
N ALA A 142 1.73 -14.13 -1.69
CA ALA A 142 1.14 -14.05 -3.02
C ALA A 142 -0.40 -14.19 -3.02
N ASP A 143 -1.00 -14.53 -1.88
CA ASP A 143 -2.42 -14.84 -1.71
C ASP A 143 -3.20 -13.73 -0.94
N ASP A 144 -2.57 -12.60 -0.58
CA ASP A 144 -3.16 -11.46 0.15
C ASP A 144 -3.50 -10.25 -0.75
#